data_AF-A0A0F9PU01-F1
#
_entry.id   AF-A0A0F9PU01-F1
#
_cell.length_a   1.000
_cell.length_b   1.000
_cell.length_c   1.000
_cell.angle_alpha   90.00
_cell.angle_beta   90.00
_cell.angle_gamma   90.00
#
_symmetry.space_group_name_H-M   'P 1'
#
loop_
_entity.id
_entity.type
_entity.pdbx_description
1 polymer ?
#
loop_
_entity_poly.entity_id
_entity_poly.type
_entity_poly.pdbx_seq_one_letter_code
_entity_poly.pdbx_strand_id
1 'polypeptide(L)'
;MKPEQWIVNGEVGISSKTIWAVMMKVVMEIHRDSCNYGVPHDPDDFSRCYKLLALFPEWRKRFTEVSQVFPKWVGFVREWDKLTEMFEANLKVSDYGYSKEMYDFMQQLEDEGLVADGWTQTAPGAWRRDK
;
A
#
# COMPACT_ATOMS: atom_id res chain seq x y z
N MET A 1 -15.13 0.46 15.62
CA MET A 1 -15.71 0.44 14.25
C MET A 1 -15.48 -0.95 13.68
N LYS A 2 -16.43 -1.54 12.94
CA LYS A 2 -16.22 -2.82 12.24
C LYS A 2 -15.59 -2.61 10.85
N PRO A 3 -14.91 -3.61 10.26
CA PRO A 3 -14.34 -3.48 8.90
C PRO A 3 -15.36 -3.04 7.83
N GLU A 4 -16.59 -3.55 7.89
CA GLU A 4 -17.66 -3.21 6.93
C GLU A 4 -18.20 -1.78 7.13
N GLN A 5 -18.08 -1.24 8.34
CA GLN A 5 -18.44 0.15 8.61
C GLN A 5 -17.34 1.10 8.16
N TRP A 6 -16.08 0.68 8.29
CA TRP A 6 -14.92 1.48 7.89
C TRP A 6 -14.87 1.70 6.38
N ILE A 7 -15.17 0.68 5.57
CA ILE A 7 -15.12 0.83 4.10
C ILE A 7 -16.12 1.87 3.57
N VAL A 8 -17.21 2.13 4.30
CA VAL A 8 -18.26 3.11 3.95
C VAL A 8 -17.99 4.49 4.55
N ASN A 9 -17.52 4.55 5.80
CA ASN A 9 -17.49 5.79 6.58
C ASN A 9 -16.08 6.25 6.99
N GLY A 10 -15.07 5.44 6.77
CA GLY A 10 -13.69 5.73 7.14
C GLY A 10 -12.98 6.61 6.12
N GLU A 11 -11.75 7.02 6.46
CA GLU A 11 -10.83 7.64 5.53
C GLU A 11 -10.25 6.57 4.60
N VAL A 12 -10.86 6.43 3.42
CA VAL A 12 -10.55 5.39 2.46
C VAL A 12 -9.90 5.94 1.20
N GLY A 13 -9.04 5.13 0.59
CA GLY A 13 -8.51 5.32 -0.76
C GLY A 13 -8.08 3.99 -1.37
N ILE A 14 -7.71 3.97 -2.65
CA ILE A 14 -7.48 2.74 -3.44
C ILE A 14 -6.52 1.77 -2.72
N SER A 15 -5.39 2.28 -2.22
CA SER A 15 -4.39 1.49 -1.48
C SER A 15 -4.97 0.83 -0.22
N SER A 16 -5.64 1.60 0.63
CA SER A 16 -6.27 1.09 1.85
C SER A 16 -7.43 0.12 1.57
N LYS A 17 -8.20 0.36 0.49
CA LYS A 17 -9.25 -0.56 0.01
C LYS A 17 -8.66 -1.88 -0.49
N THR A 18 -7.45 -1.85 -1.05
CA THR A 18 -6.74 -3.05 -1.48
C THR A 18 -6.41 -3.94 -0.28
N ILE A 19 -5.88 -3.36 0.81
CA ILE A 19 -5.66 -4.09 2.08
C ILE A 19 -6.98 -4.68 2.57
N TRP A 20 -8.02 -3.85 2.67
CA TRP A 20 -9.34 -4.26 3.15
C TRP A 20 -9.92 -5.44 2.35
N ALA A 21 -9.82 -5.39 1.02
CA ALA A 21 -10.35 -6.43 0.13
C ALA A 21 -9.68 -7.80 0.37
N VAL A 22 -8.36 -7.82 0.62
CA VAL A 22 -7.64 -9.04 0.95
C VAL A 22 -8.00 -9.54 2.35
N MET A 23 -8.03 -8.64 3.34
CA MET A 23 -8.30 -9.02 4.74
C MET A 23 -9.70 -9.59 4.91
N MET A 24 -10.67 -9.04 4.18
CA MET A 24 -12.07 -9.47 4.12
C MET A 24 -12.33 -10.60 3.11
N LYS A 25 -11.30 -11.12 2.44
CA LYS A 25 -11.40 -12.21 1.46
C LYS A 25 -12.36 -11.91 0.29
N VAL A 26 -12.50 -10.63 -0.08
CA VAL A 26 -13.23 -10.20 -1.27
C VAL A 26 -12.43 -10.51 -2.54
N VAL A 27 -11.11 -10.46 -2.44
CA VAL A 27 -10.18 -10.89 -3.49
C VAL A 27 -9.21 -11.91 -2.88
N MET A 28 -9.05 -13.05 -3.53
CA MET A 28 -8.28 -14.17 -3.00
C MET A 28 -7.25 -14.74 -3.97
N GLU A 29 -7.37 -14.44 -5.26
CA GLU A 29 -6.45 -14.90 -6.30
C GLU A 29 -5.54 -13.76 -6.77
N ILE A 30 -4.38 -14.10 -7.34
CA ILE A 30 -3.42 -13.12 -7.84
C ILE A 30 -4.12 -12.19 -8.83
N HIS A 31 -4.10 -10.89 -8.55
CA HIS A 31 -4.82 -9.90 -9.32
C HIS A 31 -3.85 -8.84 -9.85
N ARG A 32 -3.67 -8.81 -11.18
CA ARG A 32 -2.65 -7.97 -11.84
C ARG A 32 -3.21 -6.77 -12.61
N ASP A 33 -4.52 -6.74 -12.83
CA ASP A 33 -5.19 -5.77 -13.70
C ASP A 33 -6.45 -5.18 -13.09
N SER A 34 -6.34 -4.05 -12.38
CA SER A 34 -7.52 -3.31 -11.92
C SER A 34 -7.15 -1.89 -11.55
N CYS A 35 -7.90 -0.92 -12.07
CA CYS A 35 -7.87 0.46 -11.57
C CYS A 35 -8.45 0.60 -10.15
N ASN A 36 -9.10 -0.45 -9.64
CA ASN A 36 -9.71 -0.45 -8.30
C ASN A 36 -8.74 -0.89 -7.20
N TYR A 37 -7.53 -1.36 -7.54
CA TYR A 37 -6.52 -1.83 -6.59
C TYR A 37 -5.15 -1.20 -6.88
N GLY A 38 -4.38 -0.93 -5.83
CA GLY A 38 -3.12 -0.21 -5.96
C GLY A 38 -2.30 -0.22 -4.67
N VAL A 39 -1.07 0.27 -4.78
CA VAL A 39 -0.17 0.57 -3.65
C VAL A 39 -0.35 2.02 -3.21
N PRO A 40 0.12 2.44 -2.04
CA PRO A 40 0.15 3.87 -1.72
C PRO A 40 1.25 4.57 -2.53
N HIS A 41 0.91 5.65 -3.25
CA HIS A 41 1.83 6.39 -4.10
C HIS A 41 2.49 7.57 -3.37
N ASP A 42 1.90 8.04 -2.28
CA ASP A 42 2.42 9.15 -1.49
C ASP A 42 2.13 8.98 0.02
N PRO A 43 2.72 9.83 0.89
CA PRO A 43 2.47 9.76 2.33
C PRO A 43 0.99 9.93 2.73
N ASP A 44 0.14 10.60 1.95
CA ASP A 44 -1.29 10.70 2.25
C ASP A 44 -2.00 9.36 1.97
N ASP A 45 -1.67 8.69 0.86
CA ASP A 45 -2.10 7.33 0.58
C ASP A 45 -1.64 6.36 1.67
N PHE A 46 -0.39 6.48 2.12
CA PHE A 46 0.13 5.67 3.21
C PHE A 46 -0.63 5.93 4.51
N SER A 47 -0.96 7.19 4.82
CA SER A 47 -1.67 7.56 6.04
C SER A 47 -3.01 6.82 6.18
N ARG A 48 -3.74 6.66 5.07
CA ARG A 48 -5.03 5.93 5.02
C ARG A 48 -4.82 4.43 5.29
N CYS A 49 -3.77 3.84 4.74
CA CYS A 49 -3.40 2.44 5.02
C CYS A 49 -2.94 2.25 6.48
N TYR A 50 -2.15 3.18 7.00
CA TYR A 50 -1.68 3.19 8.39
C TYR A 50 -2.85 3.27 9.37
N LYS A 51 -3.77 4.23 9.19
CA LYS A 51 -4.98 4.38 10.01
C LYS A 51 -5.86 3.12 9.98
N LEU A 52 -5.98 2.47 8.82
CA LEU A 52 -6.71 1.21 8.71
C LEU A 52 -6.08 0.10 9.57
N LEU A 53 -4.76 -0.13 9.44
CA LEU A 53 -4.08 -1.18 10.20
C LEU A 53 -3.95 -0.86 11.70
N ALA A 54 -3.96 0.42 12.08
CA ALA A 54 -4.08 0.84 13.46
C ALA A 54 -5.47 0.54 14.06
N LEU A 55 -6.53 0.64 13.26
CA LEU A 55 -7.90 0.27 13.67
C LEU A 55 -8.10 -1.24 13.79
N PHE A 56 -7.42 -2.04 12.97
CA PHE A 56 -7.52 -3.51 12.94
C PHE A 56 -6.12 -4.15 13.07
N PRO A 57 -5.48 -4.05 14.26
CA PRO A 57 -4.09 -4.49 14.45
C PRO A 57 -3.89 -5.99 14.22
N GLU A 58 -4.94 -6.80 14.33
CA GLU A 58 -4.91 -8.23 14.04
C GLU A 58 -4.58 -8.53 12.56
N TRP A 59 -4.84 -7.57 11.65
CA TRP A 59 -4.51 -7.72 10.22
C TRP A 59 -3.02 -7.64 9.94
N ARG A 60 -2.21 -7.09 10.84
CA ARG A 60 -0.74 -7.05 10.65
C ARG A 60 -0.13 -8.45 10.55
N LYS A 61 -0.67 -9.43 11.29
CA LYS A 61 -0.24 -10.83 11.21
C LYS A 61 -0.52 -11.48 9.86
N ARG A 62 -1.49 -10.94 9.12
CA ARG A 62 -1.95 -11.41 7.81
C ARG A 62 -1.47 -10.52 6.68
N PHE A 63 -0.69 -9.48 6.96
CA PHE A 63 -0.38 -8.44 5.97
C PHE A 63 0.39 -8.95 4.76
N THR A 64 1.15 -10.04 4.93
CA THR A 64 1.78 -10.78 3.83
C THR A 64 0.81 -11.36 2.81
N GLU A 65 -0.46 -11.59 3.18
CA GLU A 65 -1.50 -11.98 2.21
C GLU A 65 -1.71 -10.91 1.15
N VAL A 66 -1.48 -9.62 1.47
CA VAL A 66 -1.66 -8.52 0.50
C VAL A 66 -0.67 -8.64 -0.64
N SER A 67 0.61 -8.92 -0.37
CA SER A 67 1.62 -9.11 -1.42
C SER A 67 1.51 -10.44 -2.14
N GLN A 68 0.87 -11.45 -1.53
CA GLN A 68 0.54 -12.70 -2.22
C GLN A 68 -0.55 -12.52 -3.28
N VAL A 69 -1.56 -11.69 -2.99
CA VAL A 69 -2.66 -11.39 -3.92
C VAL A 69 -2.25 -10.30 -4.92
N PHE A 70 -1.51 -9.28 -4.48
CA PHE A 70 -1.05 -8.16 -5.27
C PHE A 70 0.48 -8.04 -5.19
N PRO A 71 1.25 -8.65 -6.10
CA PRO A 71 2.72 -8.64 -6.05
C PRO A 71 3.35 -7.23 -5.94
N LYS A 72 2.66 -6.20 -6.45
CA LYS A 72 3.05 -4.79 -6.29
C LYS A 72 3.29 -4.36 -4.84
N TRP A 73 2.66 -5.04 -3.87
CA TRP A 73 2.80 -4.73 -2.45
C TRP A 73 4.04 -5.33 -1.79
N VAL A 74 4.88 -6.11 -2.50
CA VAL A 74 5.99 -6.85 -1.88
C VAL A 74 6.95 -5.96 -1.09
N GLY A 75 7.36 -4.81 -1.66
CA GLY A 75 8.25 -3.86 -0.99
C GLY A 75 7.57 -3.20 0.22
N PHE A 76 6.31 -2.76 0.06
CA PHE A 76 5.53 -2.13 1.13
C PHE A 76 5.27 -3.05 2.31
N VAL A 77 4.98 -4.33 2.08
CA VAL A 77 4.79 -5.31 3.14
C VAL A 77 6.09 -5.56 3.89
N ARG A 78 7.21 -5.70 3.17
CA ARG A 78 8.53 -5.92 3.77
C ARG A 78 8.97 -4.73 4.62
N GLU A 79 8.83 -3.51 4.09
CA GLU A 79 9.36 -2.28 4.67
C GLU A 79 8.33 -1.52 5.53
N TRP A 80 7.21 -2.15 5.88
CA TRP A 80 6.11 -1.46 6.56
C TRP A 80 6.54 -0.79 7.87
N ASP A 81 7.38 -1.45 8.66
CA ASP A 81 7.84 -0.91 9.95
C ASP A 81 8.67 0.35 9.75
N LYS A 82 9.56 0.33 8.74
CA LYS A 82 10.35 1.51 8.36
C LYS A 82 9.48 2.64 7.84
N LEU A 83 8.50 2.36 6.98
CA LEU A 83 7.54 3.36 6.50
C LEU A 83 6.74 3.98 7.66
N THR A 84 6.35 3.15 8.63
CA THR A 84 5.65 3.59 9.84
C THR A 84 6.53 4.53 10.66
N GLU A 85 7.80 4.17 10.90
CA GLU A 85 8.75 5.02 11.61
C GLU A 85 8.96 6.37 10.90
N MET A 86 9.15 6.35 9.57
CA MET A 86 9.28 7.58 8.78
C MET A 86 8.03 8.46 8.89
N PHE A 87 6.85 7.87 8.75
CA PHE A 87 5.57 8.59 8.83
C PHE A 87 5.35 9.22 10.20
N GLU A 88 5.55 8.45 11.28
CA GLU A 88 5.40 8.95 12.65
C GLU A 88 6.44 10.01 13.02
N ALA A 89 7.66 9.91 12.49
CA ALA A 89 8.67 10.97 12.61
C ALA A 89 8.23 12.25 11.87
N ASN A 90 7.71 12.12 10.65
CA ASN A 90 7.23 13.25 9.86
C ASN A 90 6.03 13.95 10.49
N LEU A 91 5.15 13.22 11.18
CA LEU A 91 4.00 13.79 11.91
C LEU A 91 4.41 14.70 13.08
N LYS A 92 5.64 14.54 13.61
CA LYS A 92 6.17 15.42 14.68
C LYS A 92 6.59 16.79 14.16
N VAL A 93 6.80 16.92 12.85
CA VAL A 93 7.34 18.14 12.20
C VAL A 93 6.39 18.73 11.16
N SER A 94 5.35 17.99 10.74
CA SER A 94 4.34 18.44 9.78
C SER A 94 2.99 17.76 10.03
N ASP A 95 1.89 18.47 9.81
CA ASP A 95 0.53 17.92 10.02
C ASP A 95 0.16 16.80 9.04
N TYR A 96 0.87 16.69 7.91
CA TYR A 96 0.55 15.77 6.83
C TYR A 96 1.46 14.52 6.80
N GLY A 97 2.46 14.44 7.68
CA GLY A 97 3.39 13.31 7.72
C GLY A 97 4.24 13.16 6.44
N TYR A 98 4.32 14.22 5.62
CA TYR A 98 5.05 14.21 4.34
C TYR A 98 6.53 14.54 4.55
N SER A 99 7.39 13.75 3.92
CA SER A 99 8.76 14.14 3.64
C SER A 99 9.16 13.66 2.25
N LYS A 100 10.04 14.41 1.59
CA LYS A 100 10.59 14.01 0.29
C LYS A 100 11.29 12.65 0.39
N GLU A 101 11.99 12.41 1.50
CA GLU A 101 12.68 11.15 1.75
C GLU A 101 11.72 9.95 1.81
N MET A 102 10.60 10.09 2.52
CA MET A 102 9.57 9.04 2.56
C MET A 102 8.94 8.83 1.19
N TYR A 103 8.62 9.90 0.46
CA TYR A 103 8.10 9.80 -0.90
C TYR A 103 9.07 9.07 -1.83
N ASP A 104 10.34 9.48 -1.87
CA ASP A 104 11.36 8.85 -2.72
C ASP A 104 11.54 7.36 -2.34
N PHE A 105 11.48 7.02 -1.06
CA PHE A 105 11.54 5.63 -0.61
C PHE A 105 10.32 4.83 -1.06
N MET A 106 9.11 5.39 -0.97
CA MET A 106 7.89 4.74 -1.48
C MET A 106 7.95 4.50 -2.99
N GLN A 107 8.50 5.43 -3.78
CA GLN A 107 8.69 5.23 -5.22
C GLN A 107 9.61 4.04 -5.53
N GLN A 108 10.66 3.83 -4.73
CA GLN A 108 11.53 2.65 -4.88
C GLN A 108 10.77 1.34 -4.61
N LEU A 109 9.88 1.33 -3.62
CA LEU A 109 9.05 0.16 -3.31
C LEU A 109 7.99 -0.10 -4.38
N GLU A 110 7.44 0.96 -4.96
CA GLU A 110 6.52 0.84 -6.09
C GLU A 110 7.22 0.28 -7.33
N ASP A 111 8.39 0.79 -7.68
CA ASP A 111 9.20 0.28 -8.80
C ASP A 111 9.56 -1.21 -8.59
N GLU A 112 9.98 -1.59 -7.39
CA GLU A 112 10.19 -3.00 -7.02
C GLU A 112 8.91 -3.82 -7.18
N GLY A 113 7.79 -3.28 -6.73
CA GLY A 113 6.48 -3.91 -6.86
C GLY A 113 6.05 -4.11 -8.31
N LEU A 114 6.32 -3.15 -9.19
CA LEU A 114 6.08 -3.27 -10.62
C LEU A 114 6.89 -4.43 -11.21
N VAL A 115 8.17 -4.55 -10.86
CA VAL A 115 9.01 -5.69 -11.27
C VAL A 115 8.44 -7.01 -10.77
N ALA A 116 8.04 -7.09 -9.50
CA ALA A 116 7.43 -8.28 -8.91
C ALA A 116 6.08 -8.65 -9.57
N ASP A 117 5.35 -7.65 -10.07
CA ASP A 117 4.12 -7.83 -10.84
C ASP A 117 4.36 -8.14 -12.33
N GLY A 118 5.61 -8.35 -12.74
CA GLY A 118 6.00 -8.76 -14.09
C GLY A 118 6.21 -7.59 -15.07
N TRP A 119 6.23 -6.35 -14.59
CA TRP A 119 6.55 -5.20 -15.43
C TRP A 119 8.06 -5.08 -15.63
N THR A 120 8.45 -4.60 -16.80
CA THR A 120 9.82 -4.25 -17.16
C THR A 120 9.92 -2.74 -17.36
N GLN A 121 10.90 -2.10 -16.73
CA GLN A 121 11.17 -0.69 -16.93
C GLN A 121 11.86 -0.48 -18.27
N THR A 122 11.29 0.36 -19.14
CA THR A 122 11.84 0.66 -20.47
C THR A 122 12.58 2.01 -20.53
N ALA A 123 12.23 2.93 -19.64
CA ALA A 123 12.90 4.22 -19.41
C ALA A 123 12.52 4.73 -18.00
N PRO A 124 13.16 5.78 -17.46
CA PRO A 124 12.74 6.36 -16.18
C PRO A 124 11.25 6.72 -16.17
N GLY A 125 10.47 6.09 -15.28
CA GLY A 125 9.02 6.27 -15.18
C GLY A 125 8.18 5.59 -16.29
N ALA A 126 8.79 4.85 -17.22
CA ALA A 126 8.11 4.15 -18.29
C ALA A 126 8.20 2.64 -18.11
N TRP A 127 7.04 1.99 -18.07
CA TRP A 127 6.90 0.57 -17.75
C TRP A 127 6.10 -0.16 -18.82
N ARG A 128 6.51 -1.40 -19.12
CA ARG A 128 5.80 -2.30 -20.04
C ARG A 128 5.64 -3.67 -19.41
N ARG A 129 4.48 -4.27 -19.59
CA ARG A 129 4.23 -5.69 -19.27
C ARG A 129 3.76 -6.37 -20.54
N ASP A 130 4.41 -7.46 -20.91
CA ASP A 130 3.94 -8.27 -22.03
C ASP A 130 2.65 -9.00 -21.61
N LYS A 131 1.68 -9.00 -22.52
CA LYS A 131 0.34 -9.58 -22.29
C LYS A 131 0.37 -11.10 -22.32
#